data_AF-A0AA37KJE9-F1
#
_entry.id   AF-A0AA37KJE9-F1
#
_cell.length_a   1.000
_cell.length_b   1.000
_cell.length_c   1.000
_cell.angle_alpha   90.00
_cell.angle_beta   90.00
_cell.angle_gamma   90.00
#
_symmetry.space_group_name_H-M   'P 1'
#
loop_
_entity.id
_entity.type
_entity.pdbx_description
1 polymer ?
#
loop_
_entity_poly.entity_id
_entity_poly.type
_entity_poly.pdbx_seq_one_letter_code
_entity_poly.pdbx_strand_id
1 'polypeptide(L)'
;MLTAILEVAAQYQVSVLNATKDAVSMRCVGYGKKATIASMDAELSAIKTLLFVGAKNTQHSMPLVQEDKTVVENKFKKFFDVFYRKEYQSFVESSIIVTPYGKNALKQKCITLDVRIRVNQLRTYLENNGIIRKFGL
;
A
#
# COMPACT_ATOMS: atom_id res chain seq x y z
N MET A 1 4.60 -15.20 -25.67
CA MET A 1 4.49 -13.96 -24.87
C MET A 1 3.83 -14.31 -23.57
N LEU A 2 4.56 -14.27 -22.45
CA LEU A 2 4.05 -14.66 -21.13
C LEU A 2 3.21 -13.50 -20.59
N THR A 3 1.89 -13.63 -20.61
CA THR A 3 0.97 -12.72 -19.93
C THR A 3 1.14 -12.93 -18.43
N ALA A 4 1.87 -12.03 -17.76
CA ALA A 4 1.92 -11.99 -16.31
C ALA A 4 0.49 -11.70 -15.82
N ILE A 5 -0.11 -12.68 -15.14
CA ILE A 5 -1.40 -12.53 -14.48
C ILE A 5 -1.18 -11.55 -13.32
N LEU A 6 -1.65 -10.32 -13.46
CA LEU A 6 -1.71 -9.34 -12.38
C LEU A 6 -2.66 -9.90 -11.30
N GLU A 7 -2.11 -10.44 -10.22
CA GLU A 7 -2.91 -10.83 -9.06
C GLU A 7 -3.39 -9.58 -8.31
N VAL A 8 -4.70 -9.44 -8.19
CA VAL A 8 -5.35 -8.39 -7.41
C VAL A 8 -5.44 -8.84 -5.96
N ALA A 9 -4.89 -8.07 -5.02
CA ALA A 9 -5.32 -8.15 -3.63
C ALA A 9 -6.77 -7.64 -3.57
N ALA A 10 -7.74 -8.56 -3.69
CA ALA A 10 -9.17 -8.23 -3.86
C ALA A 10 -9.71 -7.25 -2.80
N GLN A 11 -9.13 -7.26 -1.60
CA GLN A 11 -9.48 -6.38 -0.50
C GLN A 11 -9.11 -4.89 -0.74
N TYR A 12 -8.05 -4.61 -1.49
CA TYR A 12 -7.53 -3.24 -1.70
C TYR A 12 -7.48 -2.79 -3.17
N GLN A 13 -7.94 -3.61 -4.12
CA GLN A 13 -7.89 -3.30 -5.57
C GLN A 13 -6.47 -2.91 -6.02
N VAL A 14 -5.48 -3.65 -5.52
CA VAL A 14 -4.06 -3.44 -5.81
C VAL A 14 -3.50 -4.60 -6.62
N SER A 15 -2.75 -4.30 -7.66
CA SER A 15 -1.97 -5.27 -8.44
C SER A 15 -0.49 -4.93 -8.40
N VAL A 16 0.37 -5.91 -8.13
CA VAL A 16 1.83 -5.69 -8.11
C VAL A 16 2.36 -5.58 -9.54
N LEU A 17 3.17 -4.56 -9.81
CA LEU A 17 3.80 -4.34 -11.13
C LEU A 17 5.25 -4.80 -11.15
N ASN A 18 6.03 -4.40 -10.14
CA ASN A 18 7.44 -4.75 -9.99
C ASN A 18 7.87 -4.59 -8.53
N ALA A 19 8.92 -5.31 -8.13
CA ALA A 19 9.53 -5.19 -6.82
C ALA A 19 11.05 -5.29 -6.91
N THR A 20 11.74 -4.37 -6.25
CA THR A 20 13.17 -4.44 -5.95
C THR A 20 13.37 -4.77 -4.48
N LYS A 21 14.62 -4.93 -4.04
CA LYS A 21 14.95 -5.19 -2.64
C LYS A 21 14.39 -4.11 -1.72
N ASP A 22 14.41 -2.86 -2.18
CA ASP A 22 14.09 -1.70 -1.35
C ASP A 22 12.71 -1.11 -1.61
N ALA A 23 12.09 -1.39 -2.76
CA ALA A 23 10.84 -0.76 -3.16
C ALA A 23 9.90 -1.69 -3.92
N VAL A 24 8.59 -1.43 -3.82
CA VAL A 24 7.54 -2.15 -4.54
C VAL A 24 6.69 -1.15 -5.30
N SER A 25 6.43 -1.43 -6.57
CA SER A 25 5.56 -0.65 -7.46
C SER A 25 4.24 -1.41 -7.68
N MET A 26 3.13 -0.73 -7.46
CA MET A 26 1.78 -1.30 -7.44
C MET A 26 0.81 -0.42 -8.21
N ARG A 27 -0.03 -1.04 -9.04
CA ARG A 27 -1.20 -0.40 -9.63
C ARG A 27 -2.34 -0.45 -8.65
N CYS A 28 -2.83 0.71 -8.25
CA CYS A 28 -3.84 0.86 -7.21
C CYS A 28 -5.03 1.64 -7.77
N VAL A 29 -6.24 1.14 -7.51
CA VAL A 29 -7.47 1.91 -7.75
C VAL A 29 -7.90 2.55 -6.44
N GLY A 30 -7.93 3.88 -6.42
CA GLY A 30 -8.39 4.65 -5.28
C GLY A 30 -9.74 5.28 -5.53
N TYR A 31 -10.56 5.38 -4.48
CA TYR A 31 -11.93 5.89 -4.53
C TYR A 31 -12.08 7.15 -3.68
N GLY A 32 -12.87 8.10 -4.16
CA GLY A 32 -13.06 9.35 -3.42
C GLY A 32 -13.99 10.33 -4.10
N LYS A 33 -14.58 11.25 -3.31
CA LYS A 33 -15.48 12.29 -3.83
C LYS A 33 -14.77 13.35 -4.69
N LYS A 34 -13.44 13.47 -4.53
CA LYS A 34 -12.51 14.40 -5.20
C LYS A 34 -11.23 13.64 -5.59
N ALA A 35 -10.52 14.12 -6.61
CA ALA A 35 -9.28 13.52 -7.09
C ALA A 35 -8.24 13.33 -5.98
N THR A 36 -8.03 14.34 -5.13
CA THR A 36 -7.08 14.27 -4.00
C THR A 36 -7.40 13.14 -3.02
N ILE A 37 -8.67 12.97 -2.67
CA ILE A 37 -9.12 11.92 -1.75
C ILE A 37 -8.93 10.55 -2.41
N ALA A 38 -9.28 10.42 -3.69
CA ALA A 38 -9.10 9.18 -4.44
C ALA A 38 -7.61 8.81 -4.58
N SER A 39 -6.72 9.78 -4.79
CA SER A 39 -5.28 9.53 -4.83
C SER A 39 -4.74 9.06 -3.49
N MET A 40 -5.13 9.71 -2.39
CA MET A 40 -4.75 9.28 -1.04
C MET A 40 -5.24 7.87 -0.72
N ASP A 41 -6.46 7.52 -1.15
CA ASP A 41 -7.02 6.17 -0.98
C ASP A 41 -6.22 5.11 -1.76
N ALA A 42 -5.78 5.41 -2.98
CA ALA A 42 -4.90 4.54 -3.76
C ALA A 42 -3.55 4.33 -3.07
N GLU A 43 -2.91 5.39 -2.57
CA GLU A 43 -1.64 5.30 -1.85
C GLU A 43 -1.77 4.51 -0.54
N LEU A 44 -2.82 4.77 0.25
CA LEU A 44 -3.10 4.01 1.47
C LEU A 44 -3.38 2.54 1.18
N SER A 45 -4.02 2.22 0.05
CA SER A 45 -4.25 0.84 -0.38
C SER A 45 -2.93 0.14 -0.69
N ALA A 46 -1.98 0.81 -1.34
CA ALA A 46 -0.63 0.31 -1.56
C ALA A 46 0.10 0.03 -0.22
N ILE A 47 0.06 1.00 0.70
CA ILE A 47 0.66 0.87 2.04
C ILE A 47 0.05 -0.30 2.82
N LYS A 48 -1.29 -0.36 2.91
CA LYS A 48 -2.01 -1.43 3.64
C LYS A 48 -1.78 -2.80 3.03
N THR A 49 -1.61 -2.88 1.71
CA THR A 49 -1.24 -4.13 1.04
C THR A 49 0.12 -4.61 1.55
N LEU A 50 1.13 -3.76 1.58
CA LEU A 50 2.46 -4.13 2.11
C LEU A 50 2.44 -4.44 3.61
N LEU A 51 1.62 -3.73 4.39
CA LEU A 51 1.52 -3.94 5.82
C LEU A 51 0.86 -5.28 6.17
N PHE A 52 -0.26 -5.64 5.54
CA PHE A 52 -1.13 -6.72 6.03
C PHE A 52 -1.40 -7.85 5.05
N VAL A 53 -1.02 -7.71 3.77
CA VAL A 53 -1.22 -8.75 2.75
C VAL A 53 0.10 -9.26 2.21
N GLY A 54 1.07 -8.37 2.02
CA GLY A 54 2.29 -8.63 1.27
C GLY A 54 2.11 -8.48 -0.24
N ALA A 55 3.22 -8.30 -0.95
CA ALA A 55 3.28 -8.23 -2.40
C ALA A 55 3.60 -9.62 -2.97
N LYS A 56 2.55 -10.41 -3.22
CA LYS A 56 2.65 -11.80 -3.72
C LYS A 56 3.59 -11.92 -4.92
N ASN A 57 4.26 -13.08 -5.04
CA ASN A 57 5.24 -13.39 -6.09
C ASN A 57 6.44 -12.43 -6.14
N THR A 58 6.76 -11.78 -5.02
CA THR A 58 7.95 -10.93 -4.87
C THR A 58 8.71 -11.29 -3.60
N GLN A 59 9.91 -10.72 -3.44
CA GLN A 59 10.69 -10.79 -2.19
C GLN A 59 10.02 -10.10 -0.99
N HIS A 60 8.94 -9.34 -1.21
CA HIS A 60 8.10 -8.74 -0.17
C HIS A 60 6.73 -9.44 -0.08
N SER A 61 6.70 -10.75 -0.37
CA SER A 61 5.48 -11.56 -0.39
C SER A 61 4.83 -11.73 0.98
N MET A 62 5.62 -11.69 2.06
CA MET A 62 5.08 -11.68 3.41
C MET A 62 4.67 -10.26 3.82
N PRO A 63 3.54 -10.11 4.54
CA PRO A 63 3.17 -8.83 5.12
C PRO A 63 4.21 -8.37 6.14
N LEU A 64 4.42 -7.05 6.24
CA LEU A 64 5.32 -6.49 7.25
C LEU A 64 4.78 -6.75 8.67
N VAL A 65 3.46 -6.71 8.84
CA VAL A 65 2.76 -7.01 10.08
C VAL A 65 2.15 -8.40 9.95
N GLN A 66 2.61 -9.35 10.79
CA GLN A 66 2.11 -10.72 10.76
C GLN A 66 0.86 -10.94 11.63
N GLU A 67 0.63 -10.07 12.61
CA GLU A 67 -0.59 -10.08 13.42
C GLU A 67 -1.78 -9.54 12.60
N ASP A 68 -3.00 -9.90 13.00
CA ASP A 68 -4.22 -9.44 12.35
C ASP A 68 -4.31 -7.90 12.31
N LYS A 69 -4.78 -7.35 11.19
CA LYS A 69 -4.89 -5.91 10.97
C LYS A 69 -5.68 -5.21 12.07
N THR A 70 -6.88 -5.70 12.38
CA THR A 70 -7.76 -5.04 13.34
C THR A 70 -7.18 -5.12 14.75
N VAL A 71 -6.55 -6.24 15.10
CA VAL A 71 -5.84 -6.39 16.38
C VAL A 71 -4.71 -5.37 16.51
N VAL A 72 -3.85 -5.26 15.50
CA VAL A 72 -2.67 -4.38 15.52
C VAL A 72 -3.05 -2.91 15.46
N GLU A 73 -3.99 -2.54 14.58
CA GLU A 73 -4.48 -1.17 14.48
C GLU A 73 -5.15 -0.72 15.79
N ASN A 74 -5.85 -1.60 16.51
CA ASN A 74 -6.40 -1.27 17.83
C ASN A 74 -5.32 -1.18 18.91
N LYS A 75 -4.37 -2.12 18.94
CA LYS A 75 -3.25 -2.14 19.89
C LYS A 75 -2.38 -0.90 19.80
N PHE A 76 -2.12 -0.43 18.57
CA PHE A 76 -1.28 0.75 18.29
C PHE A 76 -2.10 1.88 17.66
N LYS A 77 -3.33 2.09 18.14
CA LYS A 77 -4.28 3.06 17.55
C LYS A 77 -3.71 4.44 17.32
N LYS A 78 -3.05 5.01 18.34
CA LYS A 78 -2.46 6.35 18.26
C LYS A 78 -1.41 6.45 17.16
N PHE A 79 -0.62 5.39 16.97
CA PHE A 79 0.39 5.32 15.92
C PHE A 79 -0.27 5.28 14.53
N PHE A 80 -1.20 4.34 14.29
CA PHE A 80 -1.84 4.20 12.97
C PHE A 80 -2.71 5.40 12.59
N ASP A 81 -3.35 6.05 13.56
CA ASP A 81 -4.13 7.28 13.34
C ASP A 81 -3.26 8.43 12.80
N VAL A 82 -2.04 8.58 13.31
CA VAL A 82 -1.08 9.60 12.85
C VAL A 82 -0.45 9.16 11.53
N PHE A 83 -0.05 7.90 11.45
CA PHE A 83 0.61 7.31 10.30
C PHE A 83 -0.23 7.43 9.02
N TYR A 84 -1.49 6.98 9.05
CA TYR A 84 -2.40 7.04 7.89
C TYR A 84 -2.85 8.45 7.54
N ARG A 85 -2.81 9.39 8.49
CA ARG A 85 -3.20 10.77 8.22
C ARG A 85 -2.18 11.49 7.35
N LYS A 86 -0.88 11.25 7.57
CA LYS A 86 0.17 12.01 6.87
C LYS A 86 1.51 11.28 6.75
N GLU A 87 1.97 10.56 7.77
CA GLU A 87 3.35 10.07 7.78
C GLU A 87 3.62 9.01 6.72
N TYR A 88 2.60 8.23 6.32
CA TYR A 88 2.73 7.24 5.25
C TYR A 88 3.29 7.82 3.94
N GLN A 89 3.02 9.10 3.66
CA GLN A 89 3.43 9.79 2.44
C GLN A 89 4.96 9.84 2.31
N SER A 90 5.70 9.83 3.42
CA SER A 90 7.17 9.80 3.41
C SER A 90 7.74 8.50 2.83
N PHE A 91 6.94 7.44 2.74
CA PHE A 91 7.34 6.15 2.13
C PHE A 91 6.87 6.02 0.68
N VAL A 92 6.02 6.93 0.21
CA VAL A 92 5.63 7.01 -1.20
C VAL A 92 6.79 7.65 -1.97
N GLU A 93 7.38 6.87 -2.87
CA GLU A 93 8.44 7.35 -3.78
C GLU A 93 7.86 8.09 -4.97
N SER A 94 6.79 7.55 -5.56
CA SER A 94 6.06 8.18 -6.64
C SER A 94 4.63 7.68 -6.72
N SER A 95 3.76 8.54 -7.26
CA SER A 95 2.36 8.25 -7.56
C SER A 95 2.06 8.79 -8.96
N ILE A 96 2.00 7.89 -9.95
CA ILE A 96 1.83 8.24 -11.37
C ILE A 96 0.39 7.94 -11.79
N ILE A 97 -0.30 8.92 -12.37
CA ILE A 97 -1.66 8.72 -12.86
C ILE A 97 -1.64 7.84 -14.11
N VAL A 98 -2.30 6.67 -14.03
CA VAL A 98 -2.52 5.76 -15.15
C VAL A 98 -3.88 6.00 -15.79
N THR A 99 -4.90 6.17 -14.96
CA THR A 99 -6.25 6.54 -15.39
C THR A 99 -6.66 7.78 -14.61
N PRO A 100 -6.94 8.91 -15.29
CA PRO A 100 -7.37 10.14 -14.64
C PRO A 100 -8.62 9.94 -13.79
N TYR A 101 -8.81 10.85 -12.84
CA TYR A 101 -9.98 10.83 -11.97
C TYR A 101 -11.28 10.93 -12.78
N GLY A 102 -12.18 9.97 -12.57
CA GLY A 102 -13.42 9.84 -13.31
C GLY A 102 -14.38 8.87 -12.64
N LYS A 103 -15.36 8.38 -13.39
CA LYS A 103 -16.25 7.30 -12.93
C LYS A 103 -15.85 5.99 -13.59
N ASN A 104 -15.78 4.91 -12.82
CA ASN A 104 -15.65 3.55 -13.38
C ASN A 104 -16.99 3.05 -13.98
N ALA A 105 -16.99 1.83 -14.52
CA ALA A 105 -18.17 1.18 -15.07
C ALA A 105 -19.33 1.07 -14.05
N LEU A 106 -19.02 1.02 -12.75
CA LEU A 106 -19.99 1.00 -11.66
C LEU A 106 -20.43 2.39 -11.19
N LYS A 107 -20.12 3.45 -11.96
CA LYS A 107 -20.41 4.87 -11.66
C LYS A 107 -19.75 5.40 -10.39
N GLN A 108 -18.77 4.69 -9.82
CA GLN A 108 -18.02 5.12 -8.65
C GLN A 108 -16.89 6.05 -9.06
N LYS A 109 -16.71 7.13 -8.30
CA LYS A 109 -15.62 8.10 -8.52
C LYS A 109 -14.28 7.49 -8.09
N CYS A 110 -13.36 7.34 -9.03
CA CYS A 110 -12.07 6.69 -8.80
C CYS A 110 -10.94 7.31 -9.63
N ILE A 111 -9.71 6.99 -9.24
CA ILE A 111 -8.48 7.25 -10.00
C ILE A 111 -7.63 5.98 -9.97
N THR A 112 -6.84 5.73 -11.02
CA THR A 112 -5.88 4.62 -11.02
C THR A 112 -4.47 5.19 -11.04
N LEU A 113 -3.66 4.79 -10.06
CA LEU A 113 -2.30 5.22 -9.88
C LEU A 113 -1.34 4.04 -9.91
N ASP A 114 -0.16 4.23 -10.50
CA ASP A 114 1.00 3.41 -10.23
C ASP A 114 1.78 4.05 -9.08
N VAL A 115 1.72 3.40 -7.92
CA VAL A 115 2.30 3.86 -6.66
C VAL A 115 3.54 3.05 -6.36
N ARG A 116 4.67 3.73 -6.13
CA ARG A 116 5.93 3.12 -5.72
C ARG A 116 6.20 3.42 -4.25
N ILE A 117 6.42 2.39 -3.45
CA ILE A 117 6.65 2.49 -2.00
C ILE A 117 8.06 2.01 -1.64
N ARG A 118 8.76 2.78 -0.81
CA ARG A 118 10.07 2.43 -0.21
C ARG A 118 9.89 1.47 0.96
N VAL A 119 9.75 0.18 0.66
CA VAL A 119 9.46 -0.89 1.64
C VAL A 119 10.52 -1.00 2.72
N ASN A 120 11.80 -0.85 2.38
CA ASN A 120 12.88 -0.96 3.38
C ASN A 120 12.78 0.17 4.44
N GLN A 121 12.57 1.41 3.99
CA GLN A 121 12.34 2.54 4.91
C GLN A 121 11.08 2.37 5.75
N LEU A 122 9.99 1.87 5.14
CA LEU A 122 8.75 1.58 5.85
C LEU A 122 8.97 0.51 6.94
N ARG A 123 9.70 -0.56 6.63
CA ARG A 123 10.06 -1.60 7.60
C ARG A 123 10.87 -1.03 8.76
N THR A 124 11.97 -0.32 8.48
CA THR A 124 12.79 0.31 9.51
C THR A 124 11.98 1.27 10.39
N TYR A 125 11.06 2.03 9.80
CA TYR A 125 10.18 2.92 10.54
C TYR A 125 9.26 2.16 11.51
N LEU A 126 8.63 1.07 11.07
CA LEU A 126 7.78 0.23 11.94
C LEU A 126 8.59 -0.44 13.06
N GLU A 127 9.81 -0.90 12.78
CA GLU A 127 10.72 -1.48 13.77
C GLU A 127 11.13 -0.47 14.83
N ASN A 128 11.49 0.76 14.42
CA ASN A 128 11.90 1.82 15.34
C ASN A 128 10.76 2.32 16.22
N ASN A 129 9.51 2.22 15.75
CA ASN A 129 8.31 2.53 16.52
C ASN A 129 7.76 1.32 17.31
N GLY A 130 8.46 0.18 17.30
CA GLY A 130 8.06 -1.01 18.06
C GLY A 130 6.79 -1.70 17.56
N ILE A 131 6.38 -1.42 16.32
CA ILE A 131 5.18 -2.02 15.71
C ILE A 131 5.45 -3.45 15.25
N ILE A 132 6.66 -3.69 14.75
CA ILE A 132 7.14 -5.01 14.33
C ILE A 132 8.49 -5.29 14.97
N ARG A 133 8.83 -6.57 15.13
CA ARG A 133 10.13 -6.98 15.69
C ARG A 133 11.23 -6.76 14.65
N LYS A 134 12.42 -6.38 15.14
CA LYS A 134 13.65 -6.37 14.32
C LYS A 134 14.02 -7.80 13.98
N PHE A 135 14.16 -8.11 12.70
CA PHE A 135 14.71 -9.40 12.28
C PHE A 135 16.24 -9.33 12.38
N GLY A 136 16.85 -10.19 13.20
CA GLY A 136 18.31 -10.29 13.33
C GLY A 136 18.90 -9.89 14.70
N LEU A 137 18.14 -10.04 15.79
CA LEU A 137 18.67 -10.12 17.16
C LEU A 137 18.63 -11.56 17.65
#